data_AF-A0A4Q3HSM0-F1
#
_entry.id   AF-A0A4Q3HSM0-F1
#
_cell.length_a   1.000
_cell.length_b   1.000
_cell.length_c   1.000
_cell.angle_alpha   90.00
_cell.angle_beta   90.00
_cell.angle_gamma   90.00
#
_symmetry.space_group_name_H-M   'P 1'
#
loop_
_entity.id
_entity.type
_entity.pdbx_description
1 polymer ?
#
loop_
_entity_poly.entity_id
_entity_poly.type
_entity_poly.pdbx_seq_one_letter_code
_entity_poly.pdbx_strand_id
1 'polypeptide(L)'
;MSDAIRMLKEFVEERAAGVLTTTGIPRVDILKVTEPTELFPEIYQPLVSLILQGEKRLLIGSEVMNYTAGQTFIASVALPVIGEIVHASVKGPYLAVRLTFDRAMIADLLLDD
;
A
#
# COMPACT_ATOMS: atom_id res chain seq x y z
N MET A 1 14.84 -2.44 -11.78
CA MET A 1 13.57 -2.99 -11.25
C MET A 1 13.49 -4.44 -11.69
N SER A 2 13.23 -5.39 -10.80
CA SER A 2 13.10 -6.80 -11.20
C SER A 2 11.90 -6.98 -12.14
N ASP A 3 11.96 -7.96 -13.04
CA ASP A 3 10.87 -8.22 -14.00
C ASP A 3 9.51 -8.46 -13.30
N ALA A 4 9.52 -9.10 -12.13
CA ALA A 4 8.32 -9.34 -11.34
C ALA A 4 7.62 -8.04 -10.90
N ILE A 5 8.36 -7.02 -10.45
CA ILE A 5 7.77 -5.74 -10.02
C ILE A 5 7.18 -5.00 -11.23
N ARG A 6 7.84 -5.08 -12.39
CA ARG A 6 7.31 -4.49 -13.64
C ARG A 6 5.99 -5.14 -14.05
N MET A 7 5.92 -6.47 -14.07
CA MET A 7 4.70 -7.20 -14.39
C MET A 7 3.57 -6.87 -13.40
N LEU A 8 3.90 -6.78 -12.11
CA LEU A 8 2.91 -6.43 -11.08
C LEU A 8 2.38 -5.01 -11.25
N LYS A 9 3.24 -4.05 -11.60
CA LYS A 9 2.84 -2.68 -11.93
C LYS A 9 1.85 -2.65 -13.11
N GLU A 10 2.21 -3.30 -14.22
CA GLU A 10 1.36 -3.39 -15.43
C GLU A 10 -0.01 -3.99 -15.07
N PHE A 11 -0.02 -5.10 -14.31
CA PHE A 11 -1.24 -5.74 -13.85
C PHE A 11 -2.12 -4.79 -13.01
N VAL A 12 -1.54 -4.09 -12.04
CA VAL A 12 -2.30 -3.16 -11.18
C VAL A 12 -2.86 -1.99 -11.99
N GLU A 13 -2.07 -1.45 -12.90
CA GLU A 13 -2.47 -0.33 -13.76
C GLU A 13 -3.69 -0.65 -14.62
N GLU A 14 -3.74 -1.87 -15.16
CA GLU A 14 -4.83 -2.40 -15.99
C GLU A 14 -6.07 -2.83 -15.19
N ARG A 15 -5.88 -3.43 -14.01
CA ARG A 15 -6.96 -4.09 -13.26
C ARG A 15 -7.61 -3.24 -12.18
N ALA A 16 -6.95 -2.18 -11.71
CA ALA A 16 -7.54 -1.31 -10.70
C ALA A 16 -8.73 -0.54 -11.26
N ALA A 17 -9.88 -0.67 -10.60
CA ALA A 17 -11.17 -0.07 -10.98
C ALA A 17 -11.54 1.16 -10.12
N GLY A 18 -10.64 1.59 -9.21
CA GLY A 18 -10.82 2.73 -8.33
C GLY A 18 -9.61 2.91 -7.40
N VAL A 19 -9.74 3.81 -6.41
CA VAL A 19 -8.68 4.09 -5.43
C VAL A 19 -8.19 2.83 -4.73
N LEU A 20 -9.14 1.98 -4.31
CA LEU A 20 -8.90 0.66 -3.76
C LEU A 20 -9.73 -0.35 -4.56
N THR A 21 -9.08 -1.41 -5.03
CA THR A 21 -9.73 -2.52 -5.73
C THR A 21 -9.38 -3.82 -5.02
N THR A 22 -10.40 -4.48 -4.48
CA THR A 22 -10.25 -5.81 -3.90
C THR A 22 -10.05 -6.84 -5.00
N THR A 23 -9.06 -7.72 -4.82
CA THR A 23 -8.76 -8.77 -5.79
C THR A 23 -9.48 -10.08 -5.46
N GLY A 24 -9.41 -11.06 -6.36
CA GLY A 24 -9.83 -12.43 -6.06
C GLY A 24 -8.90 -13.19 -5.10
N ILE A 25 -7.75 -12.61 -4.74
CA ILE A 25 -6.82 -13.19 -3.77
C ILE A 25 -7.18 -12.67 -2.39
N PRO A 26 -7.48 -13.54 -1.41
CA PRO A 26 -7.86 -13.12 -0.07
C PRO A 26 -6.84 -12.15 0.54
N ARG A 27 -7.35 -11.03 1.08
CA ARG A 27 -6.57 -9.99 1.80
C ARG A 27 -5.57 -9.21 0.94
N VAL A 28 -5.56 -9.42 -0.37
CA VAL A 28 -4.75 -8.65 -1.30
C VAL A 28 -5.63 -7.64 -2.02
N ASP A 29 -5.31 -6.36 -1.83
CA ASP A 29 -5.92 -5.26 -2.55
C ASP A 29 -4.87 -4.56 -3.41
N ILE A 30 -5.34 -3.90 -4.47
CA ILE A 30 -4.52 -3.05 -5.35
C ILE A 30 -5.05 -1.62 -5.32
N LEU A 31 -4.15 -0.65 -5.45
CA LEU A 31 -4.48 0.76 -5.35
C LEU A 31 -4.07 1.49 -6.63
N LYS A 32 -4.92 2.40 -7.09
CA LYS A 32 -4.64 3.32 -8.19
C LYS A 32 -5.19 4.70 -7.90
N VAL A 33 -4.31 5.69 -7.82
CA VAL A 33 -4.69 7.10 -7.62
C VAL A 33 -4.01 7.94 -8.68
N THR A 34 -4.79 8.80 -9.36
CA THR A 34 -4.36 9.55 -10.54
C THR A 34 -4.10 11.02 -10.28
N GLU A 35 -4.15 11.44 -9.02
CA GLU A 35 -3.88 12.80 -8.57
C GLU A 35 -3.28 12.78 -7.15
N PRO A 36 -2.49 13.78 -6.75
CA PRO A 36 -2.06 13.90 -5.38
C PRO A 36 -3.26 14.02 -4.45
N THR A 37 -3.17 13.45 -3.26
CA THR A 37 -4.22 13.60 -2.25
C THR A 37 -3.82 14.66 -1.25
N GLU A 38 -4.79 15.28 -0.58
CA GLU A 38 -4.50 15.99 0.66
C GLU A 38 -4.11 15.00 1.77
N LEU A 39 -3.62 15.51 2.90
CA LEU A 39 -3.38 14.73 4.11
C LEU A 39 -4.69 14.19 4.66
N PHE A 40 -4.81 12.86 4.80
CA PHE A 40 -6.02 12.21 5.31
C PHE A 40 -5.70 11.28 6.49
N PRO A 41 -6.50 11.29 7.59
CA PRO A 41 -6.31 10.38 8.70
C PRO A 41 -6.82 8.98 8.36
N GLU A 42 -6.07 7.95 8.74
CA GLU A 42 -6.46 6.55 8.59
C GLU A 42 -5.90 5.72 9.77
N ILE A 43 -6.57 4.60 10.10
CA ILE A 43 -5.98 3.59 10.98
C ILE A 43 -5.54 2.42 10.11
N TYR A 44 -4.24 2.21 9.97
CA TYR A 44 -3.71 1.01 9.34
C TYR A 44 -3.86 -0.17 10.28
N GLN A 45 -4.70 -1.12 9.90
CA GLN A 45 -4.63 -2.48 10.42
C GLN A 45 -3.32 -3.14 9.95
N PRO A 46 -2.84 -4.20 10.63
CA PRO A 46 -1.61 -4.87 10.24
C PRO A 46 -1.58 -5.19 8.75
N LEU A 47 -0.58 -4.69 8.04
CA LEU A 47 -0.47 -4.82 6.59
C LEU A 47 0.97 -4.65 6.11
N VAL A 48 1.23 -5.17 4.92
CA VAL A 48 2.40 -4.84 4.09
C VAL A 48 1.88 -4.13 2.84
N SER A 49 2.51 -3.02 2.45
CA SER A 49 2.23 -2.37 1.16
C SER A 49 3.50 -2.12 0.37
N LEU A 50 3.51 -2.58 -0.88
CA LEU A 50 4.56 -2.36 -1.86
C LEU A 50 4.14 -1.24 -2.81
N ILE A 51 4.98 -0.20 -2.92
CA ILE A 51 4.77 0.90 -3.86
C ILE A 51 5.34 0.51 -5.22
N LEU A 52 4.52 0.58 -6.26
CA LEU A 52 4.88 0.20 -7.63
C LEU A 52 5.15 1.42 -8.51
N GLN A 53 4.48 2.53 -8.24
CA GLN A 53 4.66 3.82 -8.93
C GLN A 53 4.16 4.96 -8.02
N GLY A 54 4.73 6.15 -8.20
CA GLY A 54 4.39 7.34 -7.41
C GLY A 54 5.11 7.37 -6.06
N GLU A 55 4.59 8.21 -5.17
CA GLU A 55 5.14 8.41 -3.83
C GLU A 55 4.03 8.50 -2.78
N LYS A 56 4.18 7.74 -1.70
CA LYS A 56 3.34 7.80 -0.50
C LYS A 56 4.12 8.47 0.62
N ARG A 57 3.49 9.41 1.31
CA ARG A 57 3.97 9.97 2.58
C ARG A 57 3.05 9.54 3.71
N LEU A 58 3.65 9.15 4.83
CA LEU A 58 2.96 8.80 6.07
C LEU A 58 3.53 9.65 7.20
N LEU A 59 2.64 10.20 8.02
CA LEU A 59 2.97 10.83 9.28
C LEU A 59 2.51 9.91 10.41
N ILE A 60 3.45 9.52 11.27
CA ILE A 60 3.22 8.64 12.41
C ILE A 60 3.73 9.36 13.66
N GLY A 61 2.81 9.86 14.48
CA GLY A 61 3.17 10.80 15.55
C GLY A 61 3.82 12.05 14.98
N SER A 62 5.10 12.27 15.27
CA SER A 62 5.90 13.39 14.76
C SER A 62 6.84 13.01 13.61
N GLU A 63 6.87 11.74 13.19
CA GLU A 63 7.78 11.27 12.16
C GLU A 63 7.12 11.30 10.78
N VAL A 64 7.90 11.71 9.77
CA VAL A 64 7.49 11.71 8.36
C VAL A 64 8.27 10.63 7.63
N MET A 65 7.55 9.70 7.01
CA MET A 65 8.12 8.60 6.23
C MET A 65 7.64 8.71 4.78
N ASN A 66 8.58 8.68 3.82
CA ASN A 66 8.28 8.72 2.40
C ASN A 66 8.65 7.38 1.75
N TYR A 67 7.76 6.88 0.89
CA TYR A 67 7.91 5.63 0.18
C TYR A 67 7.69 5.84 -1.31
N THR A 68 8.69 5.52 -2.10
CA THR A 68 8.67 5.59 -3.57
C THR A 68 8.62 4.19 -4.19
N ALA A 69 8.46 4.12 -5.51
CA ALA A 69 8.45 2.86 -6.26
C ALA A 69 9.60 1.90 -5.85
N GLY A 70 9.25 0.64 -5.60
CA GLY A 70 10.15 -0.42 -5.15
C GLY A 70 10.32 -0.50 -3.63
N GLN A 71 9.84 0.49 -2.86
CA GLN A 71 9.87 0.45 -1.41
C GLN A 71 8.57 -0.14 -0.84
N THR A 72 8.69 -0.68 0.37
CA THR A 72 7.60 -1.30 1.10
C THR A 72 7.51 -0.68 2.49
N PHE A 73 6.30 -0.51 3.01
CA PHE A 73 6.09 -0.25 4.43
C PHE A 73 5.26 -1.35 5.08
N ILE A 74 5.46 -1.54 6.38
CA ILE A 74 4.80 -2.56 7.17
C ILE A 74 4.22 -1.89 8.41
N ALA A 75 2.91 -2.02 8.60
CA ALA A 75 2.28 -1.78 9.89
C ALA A 75 2.14 -3.15 10.57
N SER A 76 2.89 -3.38 11.66
CA SER A 76 2.82 -4.64 12.42
C SER A 76 1.69 -4.67 13.44
N VAL A 77 1.22 -3.48 13.84
CA VAL A 77 0.12 -3.25 14.77
C VAL A 77 -0.86 -2.25 14.18
N ALA A 78 -1.98 -2.03 14.86
CA ALA A 78 -2.89 -0.96 14.47
C ALA A 78 -2.21 0.40 14.71
N LEU A 79 -2.01 1.18 13.64
CA LEU A 79 -1.31 2.47 13.71
C LEU A 79 -2.23 3.60 13.21
N PRO A 80 -2.47 4.65 14.01
CA PRO A 80 -3.04 5.89 13.50
C PRO A 80 -2.00 6.60 12.65
N VAL A 81 -2.35 6.90 11.40
CA VAL A 81 -1.49 7.57 10.44
C VAL A 81 -2.21 8.75 9.82
N ILE A 82 -1.46 9.77 9.42
CA ILE A 82 -1.94 10.75 8.42
C ILE A 82 -1.21 10.42 7.13
N GLY A 83 -1.96 10.01 6.11
CA GLY A 83 -1.41 9.58 4.83
C GLY A 83 -1.60 10.62 3.74
N GLU A 84 -0.71 10.59 2.76
CA GLU A 84 -0.80 11.43 1.56
C GLU A 84 -0.17 10.71 0.38
N ILE A 85 -0.75 10.86 -0.81
CA ILE A 85 -0.10 10.49 -2.06
C ILE A 85 0.49 11.77 -2.63
N VAL A 86 1.82 11.85 -2.65
CA VAL A 86 2.56 13.07 -2.99
C VAL A 86 2.71 13.21 -4.50
N HIS A 87 3.03 12.10 -5.18
CA HIS A 87 3.26 12.08 -6.63
C HIS A 87 2.31 11.10 -7.31
N ALA A 88 1.33 11.64 -8.04
CA ALA A 88 0.40 10.90 -8.89
C ALA A 88 -0.16 11.79 -10.01
N SER A 89 -0.39 11.22 -11.18
CA SER A 89 -1.07 11.87 -12.32
C SER A 89 -1.77 10.83 -13.19
N VAL A 90 -2.61 11.25 -14.14
CA VAL A 90 -3.25 10.32 -15.09
C VAL A 90 -2.21 9.53 -15.91
N LYS A 91 -1.07 10.15 -16.29
CA LYS A 91 0.00 9.50 -17.07
C LYS A 91 0.98 8.69 -16.20
N GLY A 92 1.00 8.98 -14.90
CA GLY A 92 1.88 8.33 -13.93
C GLY A 92 1.13 8.21 -12.60
N PRO A 93 0.14 7.30 -12.51
CA PRO A 93 -0.64 7.14 -11.29
C PRO A 93 0.22 6.61 -10.15
N TYR A 94 -0.18 6.90 -8.91
CA TYR A 94 0.27 6.12 -7.77
C TYR A 94 -0.33 4.72 -7.87
N LEU A 95 0.52 3.70 -7.78
CA LEU A 95 0.14 2.30 -7.85
C LEU A 95 0.76 1.57 -6.67
N ALA A 96 -0.03 0.76 -5.97
CA ALA A 96 0.45 -0.07 -4.89
C ALA A 96 -0.32 -1.38 -4.80
N VAL A 97 0.33 -2.38 -4.19
CA VAL A 97 -0.31 -3.62 -3.75
C VAL A 97 -0.22 -3.64 -2.23
N ARG A 98 -1.29 -4.06 -1.56
CA ARG A 98 -1.25 -4.30 -0.12
C ARG A 98 -1.76 -5.68 0.22
N LEU A 99 -1.11 -6.30 1.20
CA LEU A 99 -1.56 -7.51 1.87
C LEU A 99 -1.92 -7.13 3.30
N THR A 100 -3.16 -7.38 3.70
CA THR A 100 -3.60 -7.20 5.08
C THR A 100 -3.43 -8.50 5.87
N PHE A 101 -3.07 -8.38 7.14
CA PHE A 101 -2.94 -9.52 8.04
C PHE A 101 -4.10 -9.57 9.02
N ASP A 102 -4.57 -10.79 9.26
CA ASP A 102 -5.46 -11.06 10.39
C ASP A 102 -4.59 -11.24 11.65
N ARG A 103 -4.99 -10.62 12.75
CA ARG A 103 -4.35 -10.81 14.05
C ARG A 103 -4.39 -12.27 14.50
N ALA A 104 -5.47 -13.00 14.21
CA ALA A 104 -5.55 -14.43 14.52
C ALA A 104 -4.47 -15.21 13.75
N MET A 105 -4.31 -14.93 12.44
CA MET A 105 -3.27 -15.54 11.63
C MET A 105 -1.85 -15.23 12.11
N ILE A 106 -1.60 -13.99 12.55
CA ILE A 106 -0.29 -13.64 13.15
C ILE A 106 -0.08 -14.42 14.46
N ALA A 107 -1.11 -14.53 15.30
CA ALA A 107 -1.02 -15.27 16.55
C ALA A 107 -0.75 -16.77 16.32
N ASP A 108 -1.43 -17.38 15.35
CA ASP A 108 -1.21 -18.78 14.97
C ASP A 108 0.24 -19.01 14.54
N LEU A 109 0.81 -18.11 13.71
CA LEU A 109 2.21 -18.20 13.25
C LEU A 109 3.23 -18.06 14.39
N LEU A 110 2.88 -17.37 15.48
CA LEU A 110 3.75 -17.23 16.66
C LEU A 110 3.68 -18.45 17.59
N LEU A 111 2.65 -19.30 17.44
CA LEU A 111 2.42 -20.50 18.23
C LEU A 111 2.87 -21.78 17.52
N ASP A 112 3.08 -21.71 16.20
CA ASP A 112 3.71 -22.77 15.41
C ASP A 112 5.25 -22.71 15.57
N ASP A 113 5.81 -23.67 16.32
CA ASP A 113 7.25 -23.94 16.46
C ASP A 113 7.86 -24.64 15.22
#